data_AF-A0A9E5C4Y6-F1
#
_entry.id   AF-A0A9E5C4Y6-F1
#
_cell.length_a   1.000
_cell.length_b   1.000
_cell.length_c   1.000
_cell.angle_alpha   90.00
_cell.angle_beta   90.00
_cell.angle_gamma   90.00
#
_symmetry.space_group_name_H-M   'P 1'
#
loop_
_entity.id
_entity.type
_entity.pdbx_description
1 polymer ?
#
loop_
_entity_poly.entity_id
_entity_poly.type
_entity_poly.pdbx_seq_one_letter_code
_entity_poly.pdbx_strand_id
1 'polypeptide(L)'
;LPLFLLAAAGCYWLLFANVSLGEAESFIPAPLGSDALANYGKDKLPGRLRSLSISIVKAVIRDREPEGEDADARAADVSDSLKSPVPTVTPKPGDPTGTPTVLPTATSTPSPFATGTATATVSPSPSASPSRTPTATKTDVPTAGPSATPSNTPVCTAPPYIEIISPLPDQRFTLADELPGQAFAFDPDNVNPLTCSTTPATFPDDDGEGISGDPEVHMKIEWFDGSSWLLVHTELESNDAYCPFGDNDPFCLTHDLSTGQWPGSTPISTGLHRIKAKVLQDDEGVPSGWVSVEFYIDPAPTATPIPPTPTPPPITPAPTPDCVSISLSNFGWTGNDVHWTINNGWPGTIMITEIYVAWPFAANLDRVELDPPNKIWDEDGSSPEETINSDWKGDRTFSSGSIRVLWFKFQNPVQPGDYILDVQFDNACSRSIGSTIP
;
A
#
# COMPACT_ATOMS: atom_id res chain seq x y z
N LEU A 1 5.70 46.85 43.92
CA LEU A 1 4.98 45.67 43.41
C LEU A 1 4.14 45.92 42.14
N PRO A 2 3.29 46.95 42.02
CA PRO A 2 2.38 47.07 40.87
C PRO A 2 3.09 47.39 39.53
N LEU A 3 4.24 48.08 39.58
CA LEU A 3 5.00 48.42 38.37
C LEU A 3 5.71 47.20 37.74
N PHE A 4 6.12 46.23 38.55
CA PHE A 4 6.78 45.00 38.06
C PHE A 4 5.79 44.05 37.39
N LEU A 5 4.54 44.01 37.86
CA LEU A 5 3.47 43.22 37.23
C LEU A 5 3.08 43.77 35.84
N LEU A 6 3.07 45.09 35.67
CA LEU A 6 2.83 45.72 34.36
C LEU A 6 3.96 45.47 33.37
N ALA A 7 5.22 45.51 33.82
CA ALA A 7 6.37 45.19 32.99
C ALA A 7 6.39 43.71 32.56
N ALA A 8 6.05 42.80 33.49
CA ALA A 8 5.96 41.37 33.19
C ALA A 8 4.82 41.06 32.19
N ALA A 9 3.66 41.71 32.34
CA ALA A 9 2.54 41.55 31.40
C ALA A 9 2.87 42.10 30.00
N GLY A 10 3.61 43.22 29.91
CA GLY A 10 4.07 43.77 28.64
C GLY A 10 5.08 42.87 27.93
N CYS A 11 6.03 42.29 28.66
CA CYS A 11 6.98 41.32 28.11
C CYS A 11 6.29 40.01 27.69
N TYR A 12 5.28 39.55 28.43
CA TYR A 12 4.49 38.39 28.04
C TYR A 12 3.77 38.67 26.71
N TRP A 13 3.14 39.84 26.56
CA TRP A 13 2.44 40.19 25.32
C TRP A 13 3.36 40.28 24.09
N LEU A 14 4.59 40.77 24.26
CA LEU A 14 5.59 40.83 23.18
C LEU A 14 6.12 39.45 22.76
N LEU A 15 6.10 38.46 23.64
CA LEU A 15 6.46 37.08 23.30
C LEU A 15 5.36 36.37 22.47
N PHE A 16 4.10 36.78 22.59
CA PHE A 16 2.99 36.21 21.80
C PHE A 16 2.63 37.04 20.56
N ALA A 17 2.98 38.34 20.51
CA ALA A 17 2.68 39.20 19.36
C ALA A 17 3.50 38.86 18.09
N ASN A 18 4.58 38.09 18.21
CA ASN A 18 5.38 37.59 17.07
C ASN A 18 5.04 36.15 16.68
N VAL A 19 4.05 35.52 17.31
CA VAL A 19 3.43 34.35 16.71
C VAL A 19 2.55 34.89 15.59
N SER A 20 3.16 35.07 14.42
CA SER A 20 2.42 35.11 13.17
C SER A 20 1.54 33.87 13.20
N LEU A 21 0.22 34.07 13.34
CA LEU A 21 -0.73 33.05 12.92
C LEU A 21 -0.34 32.76 11.46
N GLY A 22 0.43 31.69 11.27
CA GLY A 22 0.74 31.16 9.96
C GLY A 22 -0.58 31.08 9.21
N GLU A 23 -0.56 31.59 7.99
CA GLU A 23 -1.69 31.63 7.07
C GLU A 23 -2.65 30.47 7.36
N ALA A 24 -3.85 30.80 7.84
CA ALA A 24 -4.91 29.83 7.95
C ALA A 24 -4.93 29.08 6.61
N GLU A 25 -4.67 27.77 6.67
CA GLU A 25 -4.48 26.94 5.49
C GLU A 25 -5.54 27.31 4.47
N SER A 26 -5.09 27.91 3.37
CA SER A 26 -5.93 28.26 2.24
C SER A 26 -6.50 26.94 1.71
N PHE A 27 -7.70 26.63 2.19
CA PHE A 27 -8.56 25.58 1.67
C PHE A 27 -8.62 25.77 0.16
N ILE A 28 -8.39 24.70 -0.60
CA ILE A 28 -8.71 24.69 -2.02
C ILE A 28 -10.18 24.25 -2.10
N PRO A 29 -11.17 25.14 -2.27
CA PRO A 29 -12.52 24.74 -2.63
C PRO A 29 -12.52 24.33 -4.10
N ALA A 30 -11.92 23.19 -4.43
CA ALA A 30 -12.14 22.56 -5.72
C ALA A 30 -13.41 21.70 -5.60
N PRO A 31 -14.55 22.10 -6.19
CA PRO A 31 -15.67 21.19 -6.32
C PRO A 31 -15.22 20.00 -7.18
N LEU A 32 -15.33 18.78 -6.66
CA LEU A 32 -15.14 17.53 -7.42
C LEU A 32 -16.33 17.27 -8.36
N GLY A 33 -16.63 18.25 -9.20
CA GLY A 33 -17.61 18.16 -10.26
C GLY A 33 -17.00 18.74 -11.51
N SER A 34 -17.12 18.03 -12.62
CA SER A 34 -16.81 18.64 -13.91
C SER A 34 -17.71 19.87 -14.09
N ASP A 35 -17.14 20.97 -14.59
CA ASP A 35 -17.93 22.14 -15.00
C ASP A 35 -18.86 21.81 -16.19
N ALA A 36 -18.64 20.67 -16.84
CA ALA A 36 -19.52 20.15 -17.88
C ALA A 36 -20.79 19.51 -17.28
N LEU A 37 -21.95 19.94 -17.76
CA LEU A 37 -23.25 19.31 -17.45
C LEU A 37 -23.30 17.89 -18.03
N ALA A 38 -23.03 16.89 -17.20
CA ALA A 38 -23.30 15.50 -17.54
C ALA A 38 -24.81 15.21 -17.43
N ASN A 39 -25.39 14.60 -18.47
CA ASN A 39 -26.80 14.21 -18.49
C ASN A 39 -26.97 12.82 -17.87
N TYR A 40 -27.16 12.77 -16.56
CA TYR A 40 -27.45 11.54 -15.80
C TYR A 40 -28.92 11.10 -15.88
N GLY A 41 -29.69 11.57 -16.87
CA GLY A 41 -31.14 11.31 -16.95
C GLY A 41 -31.55 9.84 -17.07
N LYS A 42 -30.60 8.91 -17.25
CA LYS A 42 -30.82 7.46 -17.21
C LYS A 42 -30.52 6.82 -15.85
N ASP A 43 -29.72 7.46 -15.00
CA ASP A 43 -29.43 6.97 -13.65
C ASP A 43 -30.54 7.41 -12.70
N LYS A 44 -31.31 6.42 -12.21
CA LYS A 44 -32.50 6.64 -11.37
C LYS A 44 -32.20 7.06 -9.93
N LEU A 45 -30.99 7.51 -9.62
CA LEU A 45 -30.60 7.93 -8.28
C LEU A 45 -30.54 9.46 -8.23
N PRO A 46 -31.55 10.16 -7.67
CA PRO A 46 -31.48 11.60 -7.43
C PRO A 46 -30.66 11.86 -6.17
N GLY A 47 -29.38 11.47 -6.19
CA GLY A 47 -28.42 11.80 -5.14
C GLY A 47 -27.57 12.98 -5.61
N ARG A 48 -27.72 14.14 -4.97
CA ARG A 48 -26.69 15.18 -5.07
C ARG A 48 -25.45 14.62 -4.36
N LEU A 49 -24.41 14.26 -5.11
CA LEU A 49 -23.12 13.94 -4.51
C LEU A 49 -22.69 15.16 -3.70
N ARG A 50 -22.46 14.96 -2.40
CA ARG A 50 -21.86 16.02 -1.57
C ARG A 50 -20.44 16.22 -2.09
N SER A 51 -20.01 17.48 -2.20
CA SER A 51 -18.63 17.80 -2.51
C SER A 51 -17.74 17.19 -1.44
N LEU A 52 -16.93 16.18 -1.79
CA LEU A 52 -15.83 15.74 -0.94
C LEU A 52 -14.77 16.83 -0.98
N SER A 53 -14.40 17.36 0.18
CA SER A 53 -13.28 18.30 0.31
C SER A 53 -12.08 17.50 0.79
N ILE A 54 -11.15 17.22 -0.11
CA ILE A 54 -9.97 16.40 0.19
C ILE A 54 -8.81 17.36 0.49
N SER A 55 -8.61 17.66 1.78
CA SER A 55 -7.47 18.46 2.25
C SER A 55 -6.13 17.73 2.12
N ILE A 56 -6.15 16.39 2.00
CA ILE A 56 -4.94 15.56 2.00
C ILE A 56 -4.07 15.75 0.75
N VAL A 57 -4.65 16.15 -0.38
CA VAL A 57 -3.92 16.24 -1.66
C VAL A 57 -2.78 17.26 -1.58
N LYS A 58 -2.98 18.40 -0.91
CA LYS A 58 -1.94 19.42 -0.77
C LYS A 58 -0.83 18.98 0.20
N ALA A 59 -1.20 18.26 1.27
CA ALA A 59 -0.23 17.69 2.20
C ALA A 59 0.65 16.65 1.51
N VAL A 60 0.06 15.73 0.74
CA VAL A 60 0.78 14.72 -0.04
C VAL A 60 1.70 15.36 -1.10
N ILE A 61 1.24 16.41 -1.80
CA ILE A 61 2.09 17.12 -2.78
C ILE A 61 3.28 17.82 -2.12
N ARG A 62 3.13 18.31 -0.88
CA ARG A 62 4.23 18.92 -0.10
C ARG A 62 5.16 17.88 0.50
N ASP A 63 4.63 16.77 1.02
CA ASP A 63 5.45 15.71 1.63
C ASP A 63 6.31 14.97 0.61
N ARG A 64 5.80 14.81 -0.63
CA ARG A 64 6.56 14.13 -1.71
C ARG A 64 7.81 14.90 -2.14
N GLU A 65 7.76 16.24 -2.12
CA GLU A 65 8.89 17.11 -2.45
C GLU A 65 8.81 18.41 -1.64
N PRO A 66 9.29 18.42 -0.39
CA PRO A 66 9.12 19.56 0.52
C PRO A 66 9.90 20.82 0.11
N GLU A 67 10.91 20.65 -0.75
CA GLU A 67 11.73 21.75 -1.29
C GLU A 67 11.28 22.24 -2.67
N GLY A 68 10.20 21.68 -3.24
CA GLY A 68 9.68 22.11 -4.55
C GLY A 68 9.10 23.52 -4.49
N GLU A 69 9.77 24.51 -5.09
CA GLU A 69 9.26 25.89 -5.22
C GLU A 69 7.93 25.98 -6.02
N ASP A 70 7.50 24.88 -6.65
CA ASP A 70 6.32 24.78 -7.51
C ASP A 70 5.13 24.03 -6.90
N ALA A 71 5.13 23.73 -5.60
CA ALA A 71 4.06 22.96 -4.95
C ALA A 71 2.65 23.53 -5.18
N ASP A 72 2.51 24.87 -5.23
CA ASP A 72 1.22 25.51 -5.52
C ASP A 72 0.82 25.39 -7.01
N ALA A 73 1.79 25.35 -7.93
CA ALA A 73 1.52 25.11 -9.35
C ALA A 73 1.09 23.66 -9.61
N ARG A 74 1.75 22.68 -8.97
CA ARG A 74 1.36 21.26 -9.04
C ARG A 74 -0.04 21.03 -8.45
N ALA A 75 -0.37 21.70 -7.34
CA ALA A 75 -1.69 21.64 -6.76
C ALA A 75 -2.77 22.22 -7.69
N ALA A 76 -2.46 23.29 -8.44
CA ALA A 76 -3.36 23.84 -9.46
C ALA A 76 -3.57 22.87 -10.63
N ASP A 77 -2.51 22.24 -11.12
CA ASP A 77 -2.57 21.24 -12.20
C ASP A 77 -3.41 20.02 -11.81
N VAL A 78 -3.26 19.50 -10.59
CA VAL A 78 -4.09 18.40 -10.07
C VAL A 78 -5.55 18.83 -9.98
N SER A 79 -5.83 20.02 -9.47
CA SER A 79 -7.18 20.58 -9.43
C SER A 79 -7.81 20.66 -10.83
N ASP A 80 -7.06 21.10 -11.84
CA ASP A 80 -7.57 21.25 -13.20
C ASP A 80 -7.73 19.89 -13.92
N SER A 81 -6.88 18.92 -13.60
CA SER A 81 -7.05 17.52 -14.02
C SER A 81 -8.34 16.91 -13.44
N LEU A 82 -8.63 17.17 -12.16
CA LEU A 82 -9.85 16.68 -11.49
C LEU A 82 -11.15 17.32 -12.02
N LYS A 83 -11.08 18.53 -12.60
CA LYS A 83 -12.22 19.17 -13.28
C LYS A 83 -12.45 18.62 -14.69
N SER A 84 -11.44 17.96 -15.27
CA SER A 84 -11.56 17.38 -16.60
C SER A 84 -12.53 16.20 -16.56
N PRO A 85 -13.49 16.12 -17.50
CA PRO A 85 -14.50 15.07 -17.49
C PRO A 85 -13.85 13.69 -17.65
N VAL A 86 -14.10 12.80 -16.67
CA VAL A 86 -13.74 11.39 -16.81
C VAL A 86 -14.74 10.76 -17.77
N PRO A 87 -14.31 10.09 -18.86
CA PRO A 87 -15.22 9.41 -19.77
C PRO A 87 -15.82 8.18 -19.08
N THR A 88 -16.93 8.33 -18.37
CA THR A 88 -17.71 7.20 -17.86
C THR A 88 -18.57 6.62 -18.97
N VAL A 89 -18.18 5.46 -19.50
CA VAL A 89 -19.09 4.57 -20.23
C VAL A 89 -18.80 3.12 -19.86
N THR A 90 -19.39 2.65 -18.77
CA THR A 90 -19.54 1.20 -18.55
C THR A 90 -21.01 0.86 -18.78
N PRO A 91 -21.39 0.34 -19.97
CA PRO A 91 -22.77 -0.07 -20.20
C PRO A 91 -23.11 -1.26 -19.31
N LYS A 92 -24.29 -1.20 -18.70
CA LYS A 92 -24.85 -2.32 -17.93
C LYS A 92 -24.99 -3.56 -18.84
N PRO A 93 -24.54 -4.75 -18.42
CA PRO A 93 -24.77 -5.96 -19.18
C PRO A 93 -26.27 -6.17 -19.43
N GLY A 94 -26.69 -6.15 -20.70
CA GLY A 94 -28.07 -6.41 -21.13
C GLY A 94 -28.81 -5.25 -21.81
N ASP A 95 -28.25 -4.03 -21.87
CA ASP A 95 -28.86 -2.92 -22.62
C ASP A 95 -28.39 -2.87 -24.09
N PRO A 96 -29.27 -2.59 -25.06
CA PRO A 96 -28.90 -2.48 -26.47
C PRO A 96 -27.95 -1.29 -26.67
N THR A 97 -26.76 -1.58 -27.21
CA THR A 97 -25.72 -0.60 -27.57
C THR A 97 -26.27 0.42 -28.57
N GLY A 98 -26.63 1.60 -28.09
CA GLY A 98 -26.71 2.79 -28.92
C GLY A 98 -25.29 3.31 -29.16
N THR A 99 -24.85 3.35 -30.41
CA THR A 99 -23.56 3.93 -30.79
C THR A 99 -23.50 5.38 -30.32
N PRO A 100 -22.55 5.76 -29.44
CA PRO A 100 -22.45 7.15 -29.02
C PRO A 100 -22.00 8.01 -30.21
N THR A 101 -22.80 9.02 -30.55
CA THR A 101 -22.40 10.06 -31.50
C THR A 101 -21.36 10.94 -30.80
N VAL A 102 -20.10 10.78 -31.17
CA VAL A 102 -19.00 11.61 -30.67
C VAL A 102 -19.23 13.06 -31.12
N LEU A 103 -19.43 13.98 -30.17
CA LEU A 103 -19.42 15.41 -30.44
C LEU A 103 -17.95 15.86 -30.51
N PRO A 104 -17.52 16.59 -31.56
CA PRO A 104 -16.12 16.99 -31.71
C PRO A 104 -15.69 17.83 -30.52
N THR A 105 -14.69 17.34 -29.79
CA THR A 105 -14.04 18.06 -28.69
C THR A 105 -13.18 19.17 -29.29
N ALA A 106 -13.33 20.40 -28.78
CA ALA A 106 -12.52 21.52 -29.21
C ALA A 106 -11.08 21.32 -28.74
N THR A 107 -10.19 21.00 -29.66
CA THR A 107 -8.74 20.97 -29.42
C THR A 107 -8.27 22.40 -29.14
N SER A 108 -7.79 22.67 -27.93
CA SER A 108 -7.09 23.92 -27.61
C SER A 108 -5.73 23.92 -28.31
N THR A 109 -5.61 24.71 -29.38
CA THR A 109 -4.34 24.99 -30.07
C THR A 109 -3.38 25.72 -29.12
N PRO A 110 -2.16 25.24 -28.90
CA PRO A 110 -1.17 25.95 -28.08
C PRO A 110 -0.84 27.31 -28.72
N SER A 111 -0.89 28.37 -27.91
CA SER A 111 -0.52 29.73 -28.31
C SER A 111 0.97 29.78 -28.69
N PRO A 112 1.35 30.40 -29.81
CA PRO A 112 2.75 30.48 -30.22
C PRO A 112 3.56 31.35 -29.26
N PHE A 113 4.66 30.77 -28.77
CA PHE A 113 5.69 31.46 -27.98
C PHE A 113 6.41 32.47 -28.87
N ALA A 114 6.31 33.77 -28.53
CA ALA A 114 6.91 34.85 -29.30
C ALA A 114 8.43 34.85 -29.14
N THR A 115 9.15 34.63 -30.25
CA THR A 115 10.60 34.75 -30.36
C THR A 115 11.04 36.20 -30.11
N GLY A 116 11.75 36.43 -29.01
CA GLY A 116 12.32 37.73 -28.66
C GLY A 116 13.31 38.23 -29.71
N THR A 117 13.08 39.44 -30.21
CA THR A 117 13.85 40.13 -31.25
C THR A 117 15.16 40.69 -30.68
N ALA A 118 16.27 40.40 -31.36
CA ALA A 118 17.58 40.97 -31.05
C ALA A 118 17.58 42.50 -31.28
N THR A 119 17.85 43.27 -30.22
CA THR A 119 18.10 44.71 -30.32
C THR A 119 19.60 44.95 -30.23
N ALA A 120 20.20 45.42 -31.33
CA ALA A 120 21.57 45.91 -31.35
C ALA A 120 21.59 47.35 -30.82
N THR A 121 22.47 47.68 -29.86
CA THR A 121 22.79 49.08 -29.54
C THR A 121 24.26 49.24 -29.11
N VAL A 122 24.98 49.90 -30.02
CA VAL A 122 26.22 50.69 -30.02
C VAL A 122 27.06 50.87 -28.73
N SER A 123 28.36 50.58 -28.91
CA SER A 123 29.61 51.14 -28.32
C SER A 123 29.52 52.59 -27.77
N PRO A 124 30.19 52.96 -26.63
CA PRO A 124 31.61 53.34 -26.69
C PRO A 124 32.52 53.08 -25.45
N SER A 125 33.82 52.91 -25.77
CA SER A 125 35.05 53.41 -25.09
C SER A 125 35.60 52.73 -23.81
N PRO A 126 36.93 52.48 -23.73
CA PRO A 126 37.57 51.74 -22.65
C PRO A 126 38.00 52.65 -21.48
N SER A 127 37.87 52.15 -20.25
CA SER A 127 38.57 52.71 -19.10
C SER A 127 39.38 51.63 -18.40
N ALA A 128 40.69 51.78 -18.46
CA ALA A 128 41.65 50.96 -17.74
C ALA A 128 41.65 51.35 -16.26
N SER A 129 41.56 50.36 -15.37
CA SER A 129 41.94 50.50 -13.96
C SER A 129 42.25 49.13 -13.34
N PRO A 130 43.08 49.09 -12.28
CA PRO A 130 44.23 48.20 -12.25
C PRO A 130 43.93 46.81 -11.71
N SER A 131 44.64 45.85 -12.29
CA SER A 131 44.83 44.49 -11.80
C SER A 131 45.35 44.51 -10.35
N ARG A 132 44.53 43.98 -9.42
CA ARG A 132 45.03 43.55 -8.12
C ARG A 132 45.62 42.16 -8.29
N THR A 133 46.93 42.09 -8.18
CA THR A 133 47.70 40.85 -8.03
C THR A 133 47.11 40.00 -6.89
N PRO A 134 46.71 38.74 -7.13
CA PRO A 134 46.33 37.86 -6.02
C PRO A 134 47.56 37.61 -5.15
N THR A 135 47.45 38.01 -3.88
CA THR A 135 48.42 37.65 -2.84
C THR A 135 48.25 36.16 -2.57
N ALA A 136 49.33 35.40 -2.71
CA ALA A 136 49.36 33.98 -2.35
C ALA A 136 49.04 33.84 -0.87
N THR A 137 47.80 33.47 -0.55
CA THR A 137 47.43 33.01 0.78
C THR A 137 48.14 31.69 1.01
N LYS A 138 48.99 31.67 2.02
CA LYS A 138 49.72 30.49 2.48
C LYS A 138 48.69 29.49 3.00
N THR A 139 48.30 28.54 2.17
CA THR A 139 47.45 27.41 2.58
C THR A 139 48.18 26.67 3.67
N ASP A 140 47.57 26.60 4.86
CA ASP A 140 48.06 25.81 5.97
C ASP A 140 48.25 24.36 5.51
N VAL A 141 49.46 23.85 5.75
CA VAL A 141 49.80 22.45 5.48
C VAL A 141 48.90 21.61 6.38
N PRO A 142 48.05 20.72 5.82
CA PRO A 142 47.23 19.85 6.65
C PRO A 142 48.17 19.02 7.52
N THR A 143 48.02 19.18 8.83
CA THR A 143 48.70 18.34 9.81
C THR A 143 48.23 16.93 9.53
N ALA A 144 49.15 16.04 9.13
CA ALA A 144 48.88 14.64 8.95
C ALA A 144 48.32 14.08 10.27
N GLY A 145 47.00 13.93 10.33
CA GLY A 145 46.34 13.16 11.38
C GLY A 145 46.90 11.74 11.38
N PRO A 146 46.83 11.03 12.52
CA PRO A 146 47.34 9.66 12.61
C PRO A 146 46.77 8.85 11.45
N SER A 147 47.67 8.41 10.56
CA SER A 147 47.33 7.50 9.47
C SER A 147 46.62 6.31 10.10
N ALA A 148 45.33 6.15 9.78
CA ALA A 148 44.56 4.99 10.20
C ALA A 148 45.39 3.76 9.86
N THR A 149 45.77 3.02 10.89
CA THR A 149 46.50 1.77 10.71
C THR A 149 45.54 0.85 9.97
N PRO A 150 45.91 0.29 8.80
CA PRO A 150 45.03 -0.60 8.06
C PRO A 150 44.66 -1.74 9.01
N SER A 151 43.40 -1.77 9.42
CA SER A 151 42.86 -2.86 10.22
C SER A 151 42.75 -4.05 9.30
N ASN A 152 43.77 -4.91 9.32
CA ASN A 152 43.73 -6.22 8.65
C ASN A 152 42.81 -7.16 9.45
N THR A 153 41.59 -6.73 9.76
CA THR A 153 40.55 -7.66 10.17
C THR A 153 40.18 -8.40 8.89
N PRO A 154 40.41 -9.72 8.79
CA PRO A 154 39.93 -10.48 7.64
C PRO A 154 38.42 -10.34 7.59
N VAL A 155 37.93 -9.54 6.64
CA VAL A 155 36.51 -9.48 6.29
C VAL A 155 36.24 -10.82 5.61
N CYS A 156 35.36 -11.62 6.20
CA CYS A 156 34.90 -12.81 5.50
C CYS A 156 34.06 -12.34 4.30
N THR A 157 34.16 -13.07 3.20
CA THR A 157 33.45 -12.76 1.95
C THR A 157 32.53 -13.93 1.66
N ALA A 158 31.25 -13.83 2.01
CA ALA A 158 30.24 -14.84 1.72
C ALA A 158 29.39 -14.40 0.53
N PRO A 159 28.90 -15.34 -0.31
CA PRO A 159 27.92 -14.97 -1.31
C PRO A 159 26.62 -14.50 -0.64
N PRO A 160 25.88 -13.56 -1.26
CA PRO A 160 24.65 -13.03 -0.70
C PRO A 160 23.60 -14.13 -0.59
N TYR A 161 22.77 -14.03 0.46
CA TYR A 161 21.63 -14.90 0.69
C TYR A 161 20.44 -14.41 -0.14
N ILE A 162 19.68 -15.36 -0.69
CA ILE A 162 18.43 -15.07 -1.38
C ILE A 162 17.45 -16.22 -1.18
N GLU A 163 16.18 -15.89 -0.96
CA GLU A 163 15.08 -16.82 -0.80
C GLU A 163 13.84 -16.31 -1.55
N ILE A 164 13.06 -17.23 -2.11
CA ILE A 164 11.77 -16.91 -2.72
C ILE A 164 10.69 -17.17 -1.66
N ILE A 165 10.03 -16.12 -1.21
CA ILE A 165 8.98 -16.17 -0.18
C ILE A 165 7.64 -16.57 -0.78
N SER A 166 7.34 -16.11 -1.99
CA SER A 166 6.14 -16.49 -2.74
C SER A 166 6.39 -16.55 -4.26
N PRO A 167 5.70 -17.43 -5.00
CA PRO A 167 4.75 -18.46 -4.53
C PRO A 167 5.44 -19.57 -3.72
N LEU A 168 4.66 -20.36 -2.98
CA LEU A 168 5.18 -21.53 -2.26
C LEU A 168 5.36 -22.74 -3.19
N PRO A 169 6.26 -23.69 -2.86
CA PRO A 169 6.43 -24.91 -3.64
C PRO A 169 5.12 -25.69 -3.82
N ASP A 170 4.88 -26.15 -5.04
CA ASP A 170 3.71 -26.95 -5.46
C ASP A 170 2.35 -26.22 -5.31
N GLN A 171 2.36 -24.91 -5.06
CA GLN A 171 1.14 -24.10 -5.03
C GLN A 171 0.46 -24.11 -6.40
N ARG A 172 -0.88 -24.12 -6.39
CA ARG A 172 -1.71 -24.19 -7.59
C ARG A 172 -2.55 -22.94 -7.73
N PHE A 173 -2.57 -22.40 -8.94
CA PHE A 173 -3.35 -21.24 -9.35
C PHE A 173 -4.18 -21.59 -10.58
N THR A 174 -5.19 -20.80 -10.87
CA THR A 174 -6.00 -20.84 -12.08
C THR A 174 -5.83 -19.52 -12.82
N LEU A 175 -6.26 -19.46 -14.08
CA LEU A 175 -6.29 -18.19 -14.83
C LEU A 175 -7.26 -17.14 -14.25
N ALA A 176 -7.93 -17.39 -13.13
CA ALA A 176 -8.76 -16.40 -12.44
C ALA A 176 -8.11 -15.88 -11.14
N ASP A 177 -6.97 -16.44 -10.74
CA ASP A 177 -6.27 -16.07 -9.51
C ASP A 177 -5.23 -14.98 -9.79
N GLU A 178 -4.79 -14.33 -8.72
CA GLU A 178 -3.61 -13.46 -8.74
C GLU A 178 -2.40 -14.25 -8.23
N LEU A 179 -1.29 -14.19 -8.96
CA LEU A 179 -0.06 -14.92 -8.63
C LEU A 179 0.83 -14.03 -7.73
N PRO A 180 1.03 -14.36 -6.45
CA PRO A 180 1.98 -13.64 -5.61
C PRO A 180 3.41 -13.92 -6.07
N GLY A 181 4.28 -12.95 -5.88
CA GLY A 181 5.69 -13.07 -6.18
C GLY A 181 6.51 -12.18 -5.26
N GLN A 182 7.40 -12.77 -4.47
CA GLN A 182 8.27 -12.03 -3.57
C GLN A 182 9.55 -12.83 -3.32
N ALA A 183 10.68 -12.14 -3.36
CA ALA A 183 11.96 -12.66 -2.87
C ALA A 183 12.49 -11.76 -1.75
N PHE A 184 13.35 -12.36 -0.92
CA PHE A 184 14.08 -11.72 0.15
C PHE A 184 15.57 -11.96 -0.07
N ALA A 185 16.41 -10.94 0.08
CA ALA A 185 17.85 -11.08 -0.06
C ALA A 185 18.62 -10.17 0.90
N PHE A 186 19.81 -10.60 1.31
CA PHE A 186 20.74 -9.80 2.11
C PHE A 186 22.17 -10.34 1.96
N ASP A 187 23.17 -9.51 2.23
CA ASP A 187 24.55 -9.93 2.35
C ASP A 187 24.89 -10.31 3.81
N PRO A 188 25.29 -11.58 4.08
CA PRO A 188 25.73 -12.02 5.39
C PRO A 188 26.91 -11.22 5.98
N ASP A 189 27.73 -10.59 5.13
CA ASP A 189 28.94 -9.88 5.51
C ASP A 189 28.61 -8.55 6.20
N ASN A 190 27.52 -7.89 5.78
CA ASN A 190 27.01 -6.65 6.37
C ASN A 190 26.27 -6.93 7.67
N VAL A 191 25.54 -8.05 7.74
CA VAL A 191 24.78 -8.45 8.93
C VAL A 191 25.71 -8.96 10.05
N ASN A 192 26.73 -9.76 9.73
CA ASN A 192 27.67 -10.29 10.70
C ASN A 192 29.11 -10.38 10.15
N PRO A 193 29.84 -9.25 10.10
CA PRO A 193 31.16 -9.16 9.44
C PRO A 193 32.25 -10.01 10.08
N LEU A 194 32.00 -10.58 11.27
CA LEU A 194 32.96 -11.43 11.97
C LEU A 194 32.82 -12.91 11.63
N THR A 195 31.64 -13.36 11.19
CA THR A 195 31.35 -14.78 10.98
C THR A 195 30.78 -15.10 9.61
N CYS A 196 30.20 -14.11 8.92
CA CYS A 196 29.53 -14.25 7.63
C CYS A 196 28.56 -15.44 7.61
N SER A 197 27.90 -15.62 8.76
CA SER A 197 27.02 -16.74 9.01
C SER A 197 25.64 -16.43 8.44
N THR A 198 25.25 -17.18 7.42
CA THR A 198 23.89 -17.22 6.86
C THR A 198 22.87 -17.90 7.78
N THR A 199 23.27 -18.27 9.01
CA THR A 199 22.37 -18.83 10.02
C THR A 199 22.03 -17.76 11.04
N PRO A 200 21.08 -16.86 10.76
CA PRO A 200 20.56 -16.00 11.79
C PRO A 200 19.73 -16.82 12.79
N ALA A 201 19.81 -16.45 14.07
CA ALA A 201 18.75 -16.78 15.02
C ALA A 201 17.48 -15.92 14.78
N THR A 202 17.62 -14.84 13.99
CA THR A 202 16.60 -13.87 13.58
C THR A 202 17.04 -13.28 12.22
N PHE A 203 16.30 -13.53 11.14
CA PHE A 203 16.55 -12.86 9.85
C PHE A 203 16.67 -11.35 10.09
N PRO A 204 17.60 -10.64 9.43
CA PRO A 204 17.63 -9.19 9.53
C PRO A 204 16.26 -8.66 9.09
N ASP A 205 15.74 -7.68 9.83
CA ASP A 205 14.46 -7.05 9.52
C ASP A 205 14.54 -6.23 8.20
N ASP A 206 15.76 -5.96 7.74
CA ASP A 206 16.07 -5.15 6.55
C ASP A 206 16.35 -6.08 5.34
N ASP A 207 15.35 -6.21 4.46
CA ASP A 207 15.51 -6.78 3.10
C ASP A 207 16.40 -5.83 2.27
N GLY A 208 17.34 -6.38 1.51
CA GLY A 208 18.30 -5.63 0.69
C GLY A 208 19.58 -5.15 1.41
N GLU A 209 19.75 -5.39 2.71
CA GLU A 209 20.97 -4.98 3.43
C GLU A 209 22.23 -5.61 2.81
N GLY A 210 23.19 -4.76 2.37
CA GLY A 210 24.44 -5.18 1.70
C GLY A 210 24.28 -5.62 0.25
N ILE A 211 23.05 -5.69 -0.26
CA ILE A 211 22.84 -5.84 -1.69
C ILE A 211 23.07 -4.47 -2.32
N SER A 212 23.99 -4.39 -3.29
CA SER A 212 24.25 -3.13 -3.95
C SER A 212 24.57 -3.31 -5.43
N GLY A 213 23.96 -2.48 -6.26
CA GLY A 213 24.17 -2.47 -7.71
C GLY A 213 22.89 -2.15 -8.46
N ASP A 214 22.97 -1.36 -9.52
CA ASP A 214 21.81 -1.13 -10.39
C ASP A 214 21.90 -2.09 -11.60
N PRO A 215 21.09 -3.18 -11.67
CA PRO A 215 20.09 -3.68 -10.72
C PRO A 215 20.58 -4.77 -9.75
N GLU A 216 19.83 -4.99 -8.67
CA GLU A 216 20.25 -5.78 -7.51
C GLU A 216 19.89 -7.27 -7.66
N VAL A 217 18.63 -7.56 -8.02
CA VAL A 217 18.11 -8.93 -8.10
C VAL A 217 17.53 -9.21 -9.49
N HIS A 218 17.98 -10.31 -10.09
CA HIS A 218 17.47 -10.83 -11.37
C HIS A 218 16.43 -11.92 -11.14
N MET A 219 15.19 -11.63 -11.50
CA MET A 219 14.08 -12.57 -11.42
C MET A 219 13.68 -13.09 -12.80
N LYS A 220 13.31 -14.38 -12.86
CA LYS A 220 12.85 -15.06 -14.07
C LYS A 220 11.69 -15.97 -13.77
N ILE A 221 10.73 -16.03 -14.69
CA ILE A 221 9.68 -17.03 -14.68
C ILE A 221 9.82 -17.88 -15.94
N GLU A 222 9.84 -19.19 -15.73
CA GLU A 222 9.96 -20.18 -16.78
C GLU A 222 8.72 -21.09 -16.76
N TRP A 223 8.25 -21.50 -17.95
CA TRP A 223 7.18 -22.48 -18.12
C TRP A 223 7.76 -23.78 -18.67
N PHE A 224 7.33 -24.92 -18.12
CA PHE A 224 7.73 -26.24 -18.62
C PHE A 224 6.77 -26.71 -19.72
N ASP A 225 7.26 -26.76 -20.96
CA ASP A 225 6.46 -27.17 -22.13
C ASP A 225 6.25 -28.69 -22.26
N GLY A 226 6.72 -29.46 -21.27
CA GLY A 226 6.77 -30.93 -21.30
C GLY A 226 8.13 -31.51 -21.70
N SER A 227 9.04 -30.68 -22.21
CA SER A 227 10.39 -31.08 -22.65
C SER A 227 11.51 -30.17 -22.16
N SER A 228 11.23 -28.88 -22.01
CA SER A 228 12.21 -27.86 -21.64
C SER A 228 11.56 -26.70 -20.88
N TRP A 229 12.38 -25.95 -20.16
CA TRP A 229 11.98 -24.71 -19.50
C TRP A 229 12.09 -23.55 -20.50
N LEU A 230 10.97 -22.88 -20.77
CA LEU A 230 10.88 -21.70 -21.63
C LEU A 230 10.79 -20.45 -20.76
N LEU A 231 11.67 -19.47 -20.97
CA LEU A 231 11.58 -18.17 -20.31
C LEU A 231 10.32 -17.45 -20.79
N VAL A 232 9.41 -17.14 -19.87
CA VAL A 232 8.15 -16.45 -20.17
C VAL A 232 8.13 -15.02 -19.64
N HIS A 233 8.88 -14.73 -18.58
CA HIS A 233 9.02 -13.41 -18.00
C HIS A 233 10.40 -13.23 -17.34
N THR A 234 10.92 -12.00 -17.33
CA THR A 234 12.16 -11.64 -16.65
C THR A 234 12.04 -10.21 -16.14
N GLU A 235 12.53 -9.97 -14.93
CA GLU A 235 12.50 -8.66 -14.28
C GLU A 235 13.83 -8.39 -13.57
N LEU A 236 14.20 -7.12 -13.48
CA LEU A 236 15.39 -6.66 -12.77
C LEU A 236 14.93 -5.68 -11.69
N GLU A 237 15.07 -6.07 -10.43
CA GLU A 237 14.61 -5.30 -9.29
C GLU A 237 15.78 -4.65 -8.55
N SER A 238 15.55 -3.43 -8.10
CA SER A 238 16.49 -2.62 -7.31
C SER A 238 15.82 -2.01 -6.07
N ASN A 239 14.62 -2.49 -5.73
CA ASN A 239 13.89 -2.08 -4.53
C ASN A 239 14.07 -3.16 -3.45
N ASP A 240 14.08 -2.73 -2.19
CA ASP A 240 14.24 -3.61 -1.01
C ASP A 240 13.20 -4.75 -0.99
N ALA A 241 11.99 -4.51 -1.51
CA ALA A 241 11.03 -5.59 -1.78
C ALA A 241 11.25 -6.12 -3.21
N TYR A 242 11.93 -7.27 -3.35
CA TYR A 242 12.25 -7.82 -4.67
C TYR A 242 11.03 -8.50 -5.32
N CYS A 243 10.36 -7.76 -6.21
CA CYS A 243 9.10 -8.15 -6.84
C CYS A 243 9.29 -8.68 -8.28
N PRO A 244 8.83 -9.87 -8.65
CA PRO A 244 9.04 -10.42 -9.99
C PRO A 244 8.14 -9.82 -11.07
N PHE A 245 7.32 -8.81 -10.78
CA PHE A 245 6.31 -8.27 -11.71
C PHE A 245 6.40 -6.75 -11.96
N GLY A 246 7.36 -6.03 -11.35
CA GLY A 246 7.89 -4.78 -11.91
C GLY A 246 7.12 -3.46 -11.71
N ASP A 247 6.28 -3.29 -10.68
CA ASP A 247 5.40 -2.10 -10.57
C ASP A 247 5.86 -1.00 -9.58
N ASN A 248 7.09 -1.04 -9.05
CA ASN A 248 7.52 -0.21 -7.91
C ASN A 248 6.50 -0.25 -6.75
N ASP A 249 5.75 -1.35 -6.68
CA ASP A 249 4.75 -1.51 -5.66
C ASP A 249 5.46 -1.95 -4.37
N PRO A 250 5.34 -1.17 -3.28
CA PRO A 250 6.04 -1.47 -2.03
C PRO A 250 5.60 -2.80 -1.39
N PHE A 251 4.57 -3.46 -1.90
CA PHE A 251 4.02 -4.70 -1.35
C PHE A 251 4.23 -5.92 -2.25
N CYS A 252 4.96 -5.80 -3.37
CA CYS A 252 5.05 -6.83 -4.39
C CYS A 252 3.69 -7.41 -4.80
N LEU A 253 2.81 -6.53 -5.25
CA LEU A 253 1.47 -6.85 -5.71
C LEU A 253 1.51 -7.99 -6.72
N THR A 254 0.56 -8.89 -6.50
CA THR A 254 0.31 -10.10 -7.26
C THR A 254 0.09 -9.82 -8.75
N HIS A 255 0.46 -10.75 -9.63
CA HIS A 255 0.15 -10.65 -11.06
C HIS A 255 -1.21 -11.28 -11.40
N ASP A 256 -2.12 -10.49 -11.98
CA ASP A 256 -3.43 -10.97 -12.41
C ASP A 256 -3.33 -11.94 -13.61
N LEU A 257 -3.54 -13.23 -13.35
CA LEU A 257 -3.47 -14.28 -14.37
C LEU A 257 -4.65 -14.22 -15.36
N SER A 258 -5.72 -13.49 -15.04
CA SER A 258 -6.90 -13.34 -15.90
C SER A 258 -6.64 -12.49 -17.15
N THR A 259 -5.58 -11.70 -17.12
CA THR A 259 -5.03 -11.02 -18.30
C THR A 259 -4.61 -12.01 -19.39
N GLY A 260 -4.28 -13.25 -19.02
CA GLY A 260 -3.75 -14.28 -19.92
C GLY A 260 -2.37 -13.96 -20.49
N GLN A 261 -1.68 -12.94 -19.96
CA GLN A 261 -0.36 -12.50 -20.40
C GLN A 261 0.55 -12.22 -19.21
N TRP A 262 1.80 -12.64 -19.29
CA TRP A 262 2.86 -12.18 -18.41
C TRP A 262 3.18 -10.70 -18.69
N PRO A 263 3.78 -9.96 -17.72
CA PRO A 263 4.31 -8.65 -18.02
C PRO A 263 5.31 -8.76 -19.19
N GLY A 264 5.16 -7.87 -20.18
CA GLY A 264 5.89 -7.97 -21.46
C GLY A 264 5.18 -8.76 -22.57
N SER A 265 3.89 -9.09 -22.41
CA SER A 265 2.96 -9.63 -23.44
C SER A 265 3.14 -11.10 -23.86
N THR A 266 3.98 -11.86 -23.17
CA THR A 266 4.08 -13.32 -23.39
C THR A 266 2.80 -14.01 -22.90
N PRO A 267 2.09 -14.83 -23.69
CA PRO A 267 0.91 -15.55 -23.23
C PRO A 267 1.20 -16.47 -22.04
N ILE A 268 0.26 -16.54 -21.09
CA ILE A 268 0.33 -17.48 -19.96
C ILE A 268 -0.14 -18.86 -20.44
N SER A 269 0.76 -19.83 -20.37
CA SER A 269 0.43 -21.24 -20.58
C SER A 269 -0.07 -21.88 -19.30
N THR A 270 -0.81 -22.99 -19.42
CA THR A 270 -1.17 -23.82 -18.25
C THR A 270 -0.08 -24.87 -18.02
N GLY A 271 0.00 -25.38 -16.79
CA GLY A 271 0.96 -26.40 -16.37
C GLY A 271 1.99 -25.91 -15.36
N LEU A 272 3.14 -26.58 -15.35
CA LEU A 272 4.23 -26.36 -14.40
C LEU A 272 5.03 -25.10 -14.78
N HIS A 273 5.23 -24.23 -13.81
CA HIS A 273 6.04 -23.03 -13.89
C HIS A 273 7.11 -23.05 -12.80
N ARG A 274 8.14 -22.24 -12.97
CA ARG A 274 9.19 -22.03 -11.99
C ARG A 274 9.59 -20.57 -11.97
N ILE A 275 9.56 -19.98 -10.79
CA ILE A 275 10.19 -18.69 -10.53
C ILE A 275 11.63 -18.93 -10.08
N LYS A 276 12.54 -18.06 -10.51
CA LYS A 276 13.96 -18.08 -10.16
C LYS A 276 14.42 -16.69 -9.79
N ALA A 277 15.26 -16.60 -8.78
CA ALA A 277 15.86 -15.34 -8.35
C ALA A 277 17.37 -15.50 -8.14
N LYS A 278 18.11 -14.43 -8.38
CA LYS A 278 19.55 -14.35 -8.15
C LYS A 278 19.95 -12.90 -7.85
N VAL A 279 20.73 -12.68 -6.80
CA VAL A 279 21.46 -11.42 -6.59
C VAL A 279 22.59 -11.33 -7.61
N LEU A 280 22.63 -10.22 -8.36
CA LEU A 280 23.64 -9.99 -9.39
C LEU A 280 25.00 -9.66 -8.79
N GLN A 281 25.01 -8.88 -7.70
CA GLN A 281 26.18 -8.41 -7.01
C GLN A 281 25.80 -7.85 -5.62
N ASP A 282 26.67 -8.04 -4.63
CA ASP A 282 26.70 -7.32 -3.33
C ASP A 282 27.71 -6.15 -3.35
N ASP A 283 27.94 -5.46 -2.22
CA ASP A 283 28.93 -4.37 -2.15
C ASP A 283 30.39 -4.78 -2.38
N GLU A 284 30.69 -6.08 -2.35
CA GLU A 284 31.97 -6.68 -2.66
C GLU A 284 32.11 -7.16 -4.11
N GLY A 285 31.04 -7.18 -4.91
CA GLY A 285 31.10 -7.71 -6.28
C GLY A 285 30.80 -9.19 -6.43
N VAL A 286 30.30 -9.86 -5.39
CA VAL A 286 30.03 -11.29 -5.38
C VAL A 286 28.56 -11.57 -5.71
N PRO A 287 28.29 -12.44 -6.71
CA PRO A 287 26.91 -12.83 -7.04
C PRO A 287 26.41 -14.00 -6.18
N SER A 288 25.09 -14.10 -5.98
CA SER A 288 24.49 -15.33 -5.43
C SER A 288 24.38 -16.45 -6.47
N GLY A 289 24.04 -17.65 -5.99
CA GLY A 289 23.47 -18.72 -6.83
C GLY A 289 22.02 -18.42 -7.24
N TRP A 290 21.51 -19.15 -8.23
CA TRP A 290 20.07 -19.15 -8.53
C TRP A 290 19.33 -19.98 -7.49
N VAL A 291 18.30 -19.39 -6.88
CA VAL A 291 17.25 -20.12 -6.15
C VAL A 291 16.01 -20.25 -7.03
N SER A 292 15.18 -21.25 -6.76
CA SER A 292 13.98 -21.47 -7.57
C SER A 292 12.86 -22.19 -6.83
N VAL A 293 11.62 -21.80 -7.13
CA VAL A 293 10.39 -22.45 -6.63
C VAL A 293 9.49 -22.81 -7.79
N GLU A 294 8.93 -24.02 -7.77
CA GLU A 294 8.02 -24.53 -8.78
C GLU A 294 6.55 -24.42 -8.33
N PHE A 295 5.66 -24.05 -9.25
CA PHE A 295 4.23 -23.87 -9.01
C PHE A 295 3.41 -24.25 -10.25
N TYR A 296 2.09 -24.40 -10.12
CA TYR A 296 1.21 -24.80 -11.22
C TYR A 296 0.17 -23.73 -11.55
N ILE A 297 -0.08 -23.52 -12.85
CA ILE A 297 -1.23 -22.78 -13.37
C ILE A 297 -2.16 -23.79 -14.04
N ASP A 298 -3.24 -24.16 -13.37
CA ASP A 298 -4.25 -25.07 -13.89
C ASP A 298 -5.13 -24.37 -14.95
N PRO A 299 -5.62 -25.11 -15.95
CA PRO A 299 -6.57 -24.56 -16.90
C PRO A 299 -7.81 -24.06 -16.17
N ALA A 300 -8.37 -22.95 -16.65
CA ALA A 300 -9.68 -22.48 -16.20
C ALA A 300 -10.64 -23.69 -16.22
N PRO A 301 -11.42 -23.91 -15.15
CA PRO A 301 -12.32 -25.05 -15.07
C PRO A 301 -13.17 -25.05 -16.33
N THR A 302 -12.99 -26.07 -17.18
CA THR A 302 -13.77 -26.20 -18.41
C THR A 302 -15.21 -26.24 -17.94
N ALA A 303 -15.99 -25.23 -18.31
CA ALA A 303 -17.41 -25.18 -18.00
C ALA A 303 -17.99 -26.51 -18.47
N THR A 304 -18.22 -27.42 -17.53
CA THR A 304 -18.74 -28.74 -17.85
C THR A 304 -20.04 -28.46 -18.57
N PRO A 305 -20.23 -28.93 -19.82
CA PRO A 305 -21.42 -28.63 -20.59
C PRO A 305 -22.58 -29.05 -19.71
N ILE A 306 -23.29 -28.04 -19.19
CA ILE A 306 -24.40 -28.26 -18.30
C ILE A 306 -25.36 -29.09 -19.16
N PRO A 307 -25.62 -30.38 -18.83
CA PRO A 307 -26.60 -31.16 -19.57
C PRO A 307 -27.86 -30.30 -19.66
N PRO A 308 -28.54 -30.24 -20.84
CA PRO A 308 -29.63 -29.31 -21.08
C PRO A 308 -30.53 -29.32 -19.86
N THR A 309 -30.48 -28.22 -19.10
CA THR A 309 -31.02 -28.19 -17.74
C THR A 309 -32.47 -28.66 -17.87
N PRO A 310 -32.85 -29.82 -17.30
CA PRO A 310 -34.28 -30.13 -17.19
C PRO A 310 -34.86 -28.91 -16.50
N THR A 311 -35.83 -28.24 -17.15
CA THR A 311 -36.45 -27.00 -16.68
C THR A 311 -36.45 -27.02 -15.16
N PRO A 312 -35.63 -26.18 -14.51
CA PRO A 312 -35.38 -26.36 -13.09
C PRO A 312 -36.75 -26.35 -12.43
N PRO A 313 -37.11 -27.38 -11.63
CA PRO A 313 -38.26 -27.24 -10.77
C PRO A 313 -38.08 -25.91 -10.03
N PRO A 314 -39.14 -25.11 -9.88
CA PRO A 314 -39.08 -23.74 -9.37
C PRO A 314 -38.08 -23.70 -8.22
N ILE A 315 -36.98 -22.95 -8.44
CA ILE A 315 -35.88 -22.84 -7.50
C ILE A 315 -36.55 -22.39 -6.22
N THR A 316 -36.69 -23.33 -5.28
CA THR A 316 -37.21 -22.98 -3.96
C THR A 316 -36.10 -22.10 -3.41
N PRO A 317 -36.34 -20.80 -3.19
CA PRO A 317 -35.30 -19.89 -2.74
C PRO A 317 -34.59 -20.55 -1.57
N ALA A 318 -33.25 -20.68 -1.67
CA ALA A 318 -32.46 -21.15 -0.55
C ALA A 318 -32.94 -20.37 0.66
N PRO A 319 -33.36 -21.06 1.75
CA PRO A 319 -34.04 -20.41 2.84
C PRO A 319 -33.19 -19.24 3.29
N THR A 320 -33.76 -18.04 3.26
CA THR A 320 -33.11 -16.83 3.74
C THR A 320 -32.56 -17.15 5.14
N PRO A 321 -31.24 -17.06 5.34
CA PRO A 321 -30.63 -17.50 6.59
C PRO A 321 -31.28 -16.73 7.75
N ASP A 322 -31.83 -17.48 8.70
CA ASP A 322 -32.45 -16.90 9.87
C ASP A 322 -31.36 -16.45 10.84
N CYS A 323 -30.94 -15.20 10.68
CA CYS A 323 -29.90 -14.61 11.50
C CYS A 323 -30.28 -14.56 12.97
N VAL A 324 -31.56 -14.66 13.35
CA VAL A 324 -32.03 -14.57 14.76
C VAL A 324 -31.34 -15.61 15.65
N SER A 325 -30.90 -16.71 15.06
CA SER A 325 -30.15 -17.77 15.74
C SER A 325 -28.69 -17.42 16.06
N ILE A 326 -28.11 -16.37 15.48
CA ILE A 326 -26.76 -15.88 15.76
C ILE A 326 -26.87 -14.67 16.69
N SER A 327 -26.11 -14.65 17.79
CA SER A 327 -26.19 -13.56 18.78
C SER A 327 -24.83 -13.13 19.34
N LEU A 328 -24.68 -11.83 19.60
CA LEU A 328 -23.59 -11.24 20.36
C LEU A 328 -24.07 -10.98 21.81
N SER A 329 -23.24 -11.28 22.81
CA SER A 329 -23.61 -11.17 24.22
C SER A 329 -22.39 -11.09 25.14
N ASN A 330 -22.62 -11.05 26.47
CA ASN A 330 -21.59 -11.18 27.51
C ASN A 330 -20.37 -10.28 27.29
N PHE A 331 -20.61 -8.97 27.20
CA PHE A 331 -19.53 -8.01 27.20
C PHE A 331 -18.76 -8.08 28.52
N GLY A 332 -17.43 -8.16 28.43
CA GLY A 332 -16.53 -8.10 29.58
C GLY A 332 -15.26 -7.36 29.24
N TRP A 333 -14.56 -6.89 30.27
CA TRP A 333 -13.31 -6.16 30.12
C TRP A 333 -12.34 -6.48 31.25
N THR A 334 -11.04 -6.46 30.95
CA THR A 334 -9.98 -6.66 31.94
C THR A 334 -8.67 -6.04 31.46
N GLY A 335 -8.10 -5.11 32.21
CA GLY A 335 -6.82 -4.47 31.85
C GLY A 335 -6.89 -3.75 30.50
N ASN A 336 -6.27 -4.35 29.48
CA ASN A 336 -6.19 -3.83 28.12
C ASN A 336 -7.18 -4.50 27.15
N ASP A 337 -8.04 -5.36 27.66
CA ASP A 337 -8.83 -6.25 26.83
C ASP A 337 -10.32 -5.99 27.02
N VAL A 338 -11.07 -6.03 25.91
CA VAL A 338 -12.53 -6.20 25.93
C VAL A 338 -12.90 -7.45 25.16
N HIS A 339 -14.05 -8.05 25.48
CA HIS A 339 -14.52 -9.23 24.76
C HIS A 339 -16.04 -9.31 24.69
N TRP A 340 -16.52 -10.01 23.67
CA TRP A 340 -17.90 -10.41 23.48
C TRP A 340 -18.00 -11.91 23.20
N THR A 341 -19.11 -12.52 23.59
CA THR A 341 -19.44 -13.89 23.23
C THR A 341 -20.31 -13.93 21.99
N ILE A 342 -19.92 -14.74 21.02
CA ILE A 342 -20.68 -15.04 19.80
C ILE A 342 -21.25 -16.45 19.94
N ASN A 343 -22.57 -16.59 19.79
CA ASN A 343 -23.26 -17.87 19.77
C ASN A 343 -23.81 -18.14 18.36
N ASN A 344 -23.40 -19.27 17.77
CA ASN A 344 -23.97 -19.75 16.51
C ASN A 344 -25.09 -20.76 16.79
N GLY A 345 -26.32 -20.28 16.98
CA GLY A 345 -27.49 -21.15 17.06
C GLY A 345 -28.00 -21.64 15.71
N TRP A 346 -27.38 -21.25 14.59
CA TRP A 346 -27.79 -21.67 13.26
C TRP A 346 -27.39 -23.14 13.00
N PRO A 347 -28.19 -23.95 12.27
CA PRO A 347 -27.90 -25.37 12.05
C PRO A 347 -26.63 -25.69 11.25
N GLY A 348 -26.01 -24.72 10.60
CA GLY A 348 -24.78 -24.93 9.83
C GLY A 348 -23.58 -24.15 10.39
N THR A 349 -22.48 -24.21 9.64
CA THR A 349 -21.24 -23.50 9.96
C THR A 349 -21.29 -22.07 9.42
N ILE A 350 -20.93 -21.09 10.24
CA ILE A 350 -20.72 -19.70 9.81
C ILE A 350 -19.25 -19.34 9.94
N MET A 351 -18.81 -18.37 9.15
CA MET A 351 -17.47 -17.79 9.22
C MET A 351 -17.59 -16.27 9.32
N ILE A 352 -16.86 -15.64 10.24
CA ILE A 352 -16.76 -14.18 10.27
C ILE A 352 -16.12 -13.73 8.95
N THR A 353 -16.69 -12.73 8.30
CA THR A 353 -16.14 -12.11 7.08
C THR A 353 -15.70 -10.67 7.28
N GLU A 354 -16.31 -9.97 8.23
CA GLU A 354 -15.97 -8.59 8.59
C GLU A 354 -16.23 -8.36 10.08
N ILE A 355 -15.36 -7.57 10.72
CA ILE A 355 -15.54 -7.02 12.05
C ILE A 355 -15.39 -5.50 11.95
N TYR A 356 -16.38 -4.76 12.42
CA TYR A 356 -16.21 -3.34 12.75
C TYR A 356 -16.27 -3.18 14.26
N VAL A 357 -15.28 -2.47 14.81
CA VAL A 357 -15.21 -2.18 16.24
C VAL A 357 -14.89 -0.70 16.45
N ALA A 358 -15.60 -0.06 17.37
CA ALA A 358 -15.36 1.32 17.76
C ALA A 358 -15.27 1.45 19.28
N TRP A 359 -14.42 2.35 19.78
CA TRP A 359 -14.13 2.52 21.20
C TRP A 359 -14.03 4.02 21.59
N PRO A 360 -14.15 4.37 22.89
CA PRO A 360 -14.40 5.76 23.30
C PRO A 360 -13.14 6.62 23.52
N PHE A 361 -11.94 6.14 23.14
CA PHE A 361 -10.67 6.77 23.50
C PHE A 361 -9.60 6.60 22.43
N ALA A 362 -8.62 7.52 22.42
CA ALA A 362 -7.47 7.45 21.52
C ALA A 362 -6.51 6.33 21.96
N ALA A 363 -6.65 5.15 21.37
CA ALA A 363 -5.74 4.02 21.55
C ALA A 363 -5.75 3.14 20.32
N ASN A 364 -4.63 2.45 20.09
CA ASN A 364 -4.49 1.51 18.99
C ASN A 364 -4.97 0.12 19.41
N LEU A 365 -5.67 -0.53 18.49
CA LEU A 365 -5.99 -1.95 18.59
C LEU A 365 -4.74 -2.73 18.19
N ASP A 366 -4.25 -3.60 19.08
CA ASP A 366 -3.04 -4.43 18.87
C ASP A 366 -3.41 -5.72 18.13
N ARG A 367 -4.46 -6.42 18.58
CA ARG A 367 -4.92 -7.65 17.90
C ARG A 367 -6.33 -8.08 18.26
N VAL A 368 -6.85 -9.01 17.46
CA VAL A 368 -8.13 -9.70 17.69
C VAL A 368 -7.89 -11.22 17.80
N GLU A 369 -8.42 -11.82 18.86
CA GLU A 369 -8.34 -13.26 19.14
C GLU A 369 -9.74 -13.87 19.25
N LEU A 370 -9.95 -15.07 18.70
CA LEU A 370 -11.20 -15.82 18.81
C LEU A 370 -10.97 -17.13 19.55
N ASP A 371 -11.49 -17.24 20.77
CA ASP A 371 -11.09 -18.23 21.78
C ASP A 371 -9.56 -18.28 21.91
N PRO A 372 -8.96 -17.34 22.67
CA PRO A 372 -7.52 -17.30 22.90
C PRO A 372 -6.95 -18.71 23.18
N PRO A 373 -5.85 -19.09 22.51
CA PRO A 373 -4.87 -18.21 21.86
C PRO A 373 -5.06 -18.02 20.33
N ASN A 374 -6.20 -18.40 19.74
CA ASN A 374 -6.37 -18.31 18.28
C ASN A 374 -6.50 -16.85 17.82
N LYS A 375 -5.38 -16.28 17.41
CA LYS A 375 -5.24 -14.93 16.84
C LYS A 375 -5.79 -14.92 15.41
N ILE A 376 -6.77 -14.07 15.14
CA ILE A 376 -7.41 -13.97 13.82
C ILE A 376 -7.00 -12.71 13.05
N TRP A 377 -6.45 -11.71 13.73
CA TRP A 377 -5.94 -10.46 13.14
C TRP A 377 -4.96 -9.80 14.12
N ASP A 378 -3.91 -9.15 13.63
CA ASP A 378 -2.82 -8.55 14.42
C ASP A 378 -2.08 -7.41 13.71
N GLU A 379 -2.80 -6.62 12.92
CA GLU A 379 -2.26 -5.37 12.39
C GLU A 379 -2.42 -4.27 13.46
N ASP A 380 -1.55 -3.25 13.47
CA ASP A 380 -1.71 -2.12 14.38
C ASP A 380 -2.85 -1.20 13.89
N GLY A 381 -4.04 -1.38 14.47
CA GLY A 381 -5.25 -0.63 14.12
C GLY A 381 -5.20 0.80 14.61
N SER A 382 -5.72 1.73 13.79
CA SER A 382 -5.70 3.16 14.09
C SER A 382 -7.00 3.63 14.77
N SER A 383 -6.89 4.65 15.62
CA SER A 383 -7.94 5.02 16.58
C SER A 383 -8.99 6.01 16.04
N PRO A 384 -10.27 6.00 16.51
CA PRO A 384 -10.88 5.14 17.54
C PRO A 384 -11.87 4.09 17.00
N GLU A 385 -11.76 3.74 15.73
CA GLU A 385 -12.57 2.72 15.08
C GLU A 385 -11.73 1.93 14.07
N GLU A 386 -12.05 0.66 13.89
CA GLU A 386 -11.32 -0.23 13.00
C GLU A 386 -12.29 -1.13 12.24
N THR A 387 -12.02 -1.34 10.95
CA THR A 387 -12.79 -2.25 10.09
C THR A 387 -11.87 -3.33 9.56
N ILE A 388 -12.06 -4.55 10.05
CA ILE A 388 -11.26 -5.71 9.70
C ILE A 388 -12.05 -6.56 8.71
N ASN A 389 -11.63 -6.56 7.44
CA ASN A 389 -12.22 -7.38 6.38
C ASN A 389 -11.18 -8.17 5.56
N SER A 390 -9.88 -7.93 5.76
CA SER A 390 -8.76 -8.63 5.13
C SER A 390 -7.72 -9.12 6.16
N ASP A 391 -6.61 -9.70 5.67
CA ASP A 391 -5.39 -10.01 6.47
C ASP A 391 -5.60 -10.94 7.65
N TRP A 392 -6.59 -11.83 7.54
CA TRP A 392 -6.95 -12.80 8.56
C TRP A 392 -5.83 -13.84 8.75
N LYS A 393 -5.36 -14.02 9.99
CA LYS A 393 -4.26 -14.94 10.32
C LYS A 393 -4.71 -16.33 10.83
N GLY A 394 -5.96 -16.47 11.27
CA GLY A 394 -6.43 -17.63 12.02
C GLY A 394 -7.83 -18.14 11.65
N ASP A 395 -8.29 -19.19 12.34
CA ASP A 395 -9.61 -19.77 12.12
C ASP A 395 -10.72 -18.86 12.66
N ARG A 396 -11.70 -18.58 11.80
CA ARG A 396 -12.85 -17.69 12.06
C ARG A 396 -14.18 -18.41 11.97
N THR A 397 -14.16 -19.74 11.93
CA THR A 397 -15.34 -20.57 11.73
C THR A 397 -16.04 -20.91 13.05
N PHE A 398 -17.35 -21.10 12.97
CA PHE A 398 -18.24 -21.45 14.07
C PHE A 398 -19.09 -22.61 13.61
N SER A 399 -18.87 -23.78 14.19
CA SER A 399 -19.76 -24.93 13.98
C SER A 399 -21.16 -24.65 14.54
N SER A 400 -22.16 -25.39 14.08
CA SER A 400 -23.52 -25.27 14.63
C SER A 400 -23.55 -25.53 16.14
N GLY A 401 -24.24 -24.66 16.88
CA GLY A 401 -24.36 -24.71 18.33
C GLY A 401 -23.11 -24.27 19.10
N SER A 402 -22.06 -23.79 18.42
CA SER A 402 -20.84 -23.36 19.10
C SER A 402 -21.01 -21.98 19.74
N ILE A 403 -20.30 -21.80 20.85
CA ILE A 403 -20.17 -20.53 21.56
C ILE A 403 -18.67 -20.25 21.61
N ARG A 404 -18.24 -19.10 21.08
CA ARG A 404 -16.84 -18.66 21.11
C ARG A 404 -16.76 -17.22 21.63
N VAL A 405 -15.62 -16.85 22.17
CA VAL A 405 -15.37 -15.52 22.73
C VAL A 405 -14.40 -14.76 21.82
N LEU A 406 -14.84 -13.59 21.36
CA LEU A 406 -14.05 -12.67 20.54
C LEU A 406 -13.42 -11.61 21.44
N TRP A 407 -12.09 -11.58 21.47
CA TRP A 407 -11.26 -10.71 22.30
C TRP A 407 -10.59 -9.64 21.45
N PHE A 408 -10.62 -8.40 21.93
CA PHE A 408 -9.93 -7.25 21.36
C PHE A 408 -8.91 -6.77 22.38
N LYS A 409 -7.64 -6.73 21.97
CA LYS A 409 -6.54 -6.32 22.82
C LYS A 409 -6.01 -4.97 22.38
N PHE A 410 -5.94 -4.04 23.31
CA PHE A 410 -5.45 -2.69 23.06
C PHE A 410 -4.02 -2.53 23.58
N GLN A 411 -3.26 -1.63 22.97
CA GLN A 411 -1.92 -1.29 23.46
C GLN A 411 -1.98 -0.59 24.85
N ASN A 412 -3.08 0.10 25.13
CA ASN A 412 -3.32 0.82 26.38
C ASN A 412 -4.50 0.22 27.18
N PRO A 413 -4.57 0.45 28.51
CA PRO A 413 -5.72 0.04 29.31
C PRO A 413 -7.04 0.62 28.79
N VAL A 414 -8.08 -0.21 28.79
CA VAL A 414 -9.42 0.17 28.33
C VAL A 414 -10.01 1.27 29.21
N GLN A 415 -10.71 2.22 28.60
CA GLN A 415 -11.30 3.37 29.30
C GLN A 415 -12.83 3.25 29.44
N PRO A 416 -13.45 3.89 30.44
CA PRO A 416 -14.91 4.05 30.51
C PRO A 416 -15.50 4.68 29.24
N GLY A 417 -16.70 4.26 28.87
CA GLY A 417 -17.42 4.76 27.69
C GLY A 417 -18.02 3.63 26.84
N ASP A 418 -18.52 4.02 25.66
CA ASP A 418 -19.25 3.14 24.76
C ASP A 418 -18.33 2.46 23.74
N TYR A 419 -18.51 1.15 23.62
CA TYR A 419 -17.87 0.28 22.65
C TYR A 419 -18.94 -0.30 21.73
N ILE A 420 -18.67 -0.30 20.43
CA ILE A 420 -19.58 -0.82 19.40
C ILE A 420 -18.88 -1.98 18.72
N LEU A 421 -19.61 -3.08 18.52
CA LEU A 421 -19.17 -4.24 17.77
C LEU A 421 -20.21 -4.60 16.72
N ASP A 422 -19.79 -4.63 15.46
CA ASP A 422 -20.53 -5.15 14.32
C ASP A 422 -19.75 -6.33 13.71
N VAL A 423 -20.43 -7.45 13.46
CA VAL A 423 -19.83 -8.66 12.87
C VAL A 423 -20.68 -9.12 11.70
N GLN A 424 -20.07 -9.30 10.54
CA GLN A 424 -20.69 -9.92 9.37
C GLN A 424 -20.19 -11.35 9.18
N PHE A 425 -21.07 -12.21 8.67
CA PHE A 425 -20.80 -13.62 8.42
C PHE A 425 -21.03 -13.99 6.94
N ASP A 426 -20.37 -15.05 6.50
CA ASP A 426 -20.43 -15.62 5.14
C ASP A 426 -21.83 -16.04 4.68
N ASN A 427 -22.72 -16.34 5.62
CA ASN A 427 -24.14 -16.59 5.35
C ASN A 427 -24.97 -15.30 5.19
N ALA A 428 -24.34 -14.14 4.98
CA ALA A 428 -24.95 -12.82 4.85
C ALA A 428 -25.67 -12.29 6.11
N CYS A 429 -25.51 -12.95 7.27
CA CYS A 429 -25.98 -12.41 8.52
C CYS A 429 -25.03 -11.35 9.06
N SER A 430 -25.60 -10.31 9.67
CA SER A 430 -24.85 -9.30 10.43
C SER A 430 -25.42 -9.14 11.83
N ARG A 431 -24.56 -8.89 12.82
CA ARG A 431 -24.96 -8.64 14.21
C ARG A 431 -24.20 -7.46 14.79
N SER A 432 -24.94 -6.66 15.55
CA SER A 432 -24.48 -5.41 16.14
C SER A 432 -24.78 -5.40 17.63
N ILE A 433 -23.84 -4.92 18.44
CA ILE A 433 -24.05 -4.70 19.87
C ILE A 433 -23.27 -3.47 20.34
N GLY A 434 -23.93 -2.61 21.11
CA GLY A 434 -23.29 -1.55 21.89
C GLY A 434 -23.09 -2.02 23.33
N SER A 435 -21.98 -1.67 23.95
CA SER A 435 -21.65 -2.04 25.33
C SER A 435 -20.91 -0.90 26.03
N THR A 436 -21.16 -0.69 27.32
CA THR A 436 -20.60 0.46 28.04
C THR A 436 -19.76 -0.03 29.22
N ILE A 437 -18.53 0.48 29.34
CA ILE A 437 -17.72 0.37 30.56
C ILE A 437 -18.09 1.55 31.48
N PRO A 438 -18.52 1.29 32.73
CA PRO A 438 -19.02 2.32 33.65
C PRO A 438 -17.95 3.25 34.22
#